data_AF-A0A6L6H0J9-F1
#
_entry.id   AF-A0A6L6H0J9-F1
#
_cell.length_a   1.000
_cell.length_b   1.000
_cell.length_c   1.000
_cell.angle_alpha   90.00
_cell.angle_beta   90.00
_cell.angle_gamma   90.00
#
_symmetry.space_group_name_H-M   'P 1'
#
loop_
_entity.id
_entity.type
_entity.pdbx_description
1 polymer ?
#
loop_
_entity_poly.entity_id
_entity_poly.type
_entity_poly.pdbx_seq_one_letter_code
_entity_poly.pdbx_strand_id
1 'polypeptide(L)' 'MDKQQIEREIAELKMDYIRQQGDIEKLESTGHPQMVEKAEQRLEKMEQQLSELNKKLADL' A
#
# COMPACT_ATOMS: atom_id res chain seq x y z
N MET A 1 3.97 19.87 -2.18
CA MET A 1 3.90 19.28 -0.84
C MET A 1 5.19 19.63 -0.12
N ASP A 2 5.12 19.88 1.17
CA ASP A 2 6.34 19.95 1.99
C ASP A 2 6.80 18.56 2.42
N LYS A 3 8.02 18.48 2.98
CA LYS A 3 8.61 17.23 3.45
C LYS A 3 7.71 16.49 4.45
N GLN A 4 7.12 17.21 5.40
CA GLN A 4 6.31 16.62 6.48
C GLN A 4 5.01 16.00 5.94
N GLN A 5 4.38 16.65 4.96
CA GLN A 5 3.21 16.13 4.27
C GLN A 5 3.52 14.81 3.56
N ILE A 6 4.64 14.73 2.84
CA ILE A 6 5.04 13.51 2.12
C ILE A 6 5.35 12.37 3.11
N GLU A 7 6.10 12.66 4.17
CA GLU A 7 6.41 11.67 5.21
C GLU A 7 5.15 11.14 5.90
N ARG A 8 4.16 12.02 6.15
CA ARG A 8 2.87 11.62 6.70
C ARG A 8 2.10 10.71 5.74
N GLU A 9 1.99 11.08 4.47
CA GLU A 9 1.30 10.25 3.47
C GLU A 9 1.97 8.88 3.30
N ILE A 10 3.32 8.82 3.31
CA ILE A 10 4.06 7.56 3.31
C ILE A 10 3.71 6.71 4.54
N ALA A 11 3.66 7.32 5.72
CA ALA A 11 3.35 6.60 6.96
C ALA A 11 1.92 6.05 6.95
N GLU A 12 0.93 6.86 6.54
CA GLU A 12 -0.46 6.44 6.40
C GLU A 12 -0.60 5.30 5.38
N LEU A 13 0.03 5.43 4.21
CA LEU A 13 -0.02 4.43 3.15
C LEU A 13 0.64 3.10 3.58
N LYS A 14 1.73 3.15 4.36
CA LYS A 14 2.33 1.93 4.95
C LYS A 14 1.40 1.25 5.95
N MET A 15 0.64 2.01 6.74
CA MET A 15 -0.35 1.45 7.66
C MET A 15 -1.52 0.80 6.92
N ASP A 16 -1.96 1.37 5.79
CA ASP A 16 -2.97 0.75 4.93
C ASP A 16 -2.45 -0.50 4.24
N TYR A 17 -1.19 -0.48 3.77
CA TYR A 17 -0.51 -1.62 3.16
C TYR A 17 -0.49 -2.84 4.10
N ILE A 18 -0.10 -2.66 5.36
CA ILE A 18 -0.07 -3.73 6.37
C ILE A 18 -1.47 -4.30 6.59
N ARG A 19 -2.50 -3.45 6.66
CA ARG A 19 -3.89 -3.89 6.82
C ARG A 19 -4.35 -4.71 5.61
N GLN A 20 -4.04 -4.24 4.41
CA GLN A 20 -4.37 -4.93 3.16
C GLN A 20 -3.70 -6.31 3.06
N GLN A 21 -2.45 -6.45 3.51
CA GLN A 21 -1.78 -7.77 3.59
C GLN A 21 -2.52 -8.73 4.53
N GLY A 22 -2.89 -8.27 5.72
CA GLY A 22 -3.67 -9.09 6.65
C GLY A 22 -5.06 -9.48 6.12
N ASP A 23 -5.67 -8.64 5.28
CA ASP A 23 -6.92 -8.98 4.61
C ASP A 23 -6.72 -9.99 3.47
N ILE A 24 -5.59 -9.95 2.76
CA ILE A 24 -5.20 -10.98 1.79
C ILE A 24 -5.05 -12.34 2.48
N GLU A 25 -4.28 -12.41 3.57
CA GLU A 25 -4.08 -13.65 4.34
C GLU A 25 -5.42 -14.27 4.78
N LYS A 26 -6.38 -13.44 5.23
CA LYS A 26 -7.73 -13.91 5.56
C LYS A 26 -8.49 -14.42 4.33
N LEU A 27 -8.43 -13.73 3.20
CA LEU A 27 -9.09 -14.15 1.96
C LEU A 27 -8.52 -15.46 1.42
N GLU A 28 -7.21 -15.66 1.53
CA GLU A 28 -6.54 -16.92 1.22
C GLU A 28 -7.04 -18.04 2.13
N SER A 29 -7.09 -17.79 3.45
CA SER A 29 -7.54 -18.79 4.43
C SER A 29 -9.02 -19.22 4.26
N THR A 30 -9.84 -18.36 3.65
CA THR A 30 -11.28 -18.61 3.44
C THR A 30 -11.60 -19.11 2.03
N GLY A 31 -10.60 -19.25 1.15
CA GLY A 31 -10.77 -19.84 -0.18
C GLY A 31 -11.42 -18.93 -1.22
N HIS A 32 -11.12 -17.63 -1.22
CA HIS A 32 -11.68 -16.65 -2.17
C HIS A 32 -10.64 -16.16 -3.21
N PRO A 33 -10.18 -16.99 -4.16
CA PRO A 33 -9.04 -16.69 -5.03
C PRO A 33 -9.22 -15.43 -5.89
N GLN A 34 -10.43 -15.16 -6.40
CA GLN A 34 -10.71 -13.94 -7.16
C GLN A 34 -10.67 -12.66 -6.31
N MET A 35 -10.95 -12.78 -5.01
CA MET A 35 -10.83 -11.64 -4.09
C MET A 35 -9.38 -11.41 -3.68
N VAL A 36 -8.59 -12.48 -3.55
CA VAL A 36 -7.13 -12.43 -3.35
C VAL A 36 -6.48 -11.67 -4.51
N GLU A 37 -6.74 -12.07 -5.77
CA GLU A 37 -6.16 -11.41 -6.94
C GLU A 37 -6.48 -9.90 -6.98
N LYS A 38 -7.75 -9.53 -6.72
CA LYS A 38 -8.13 -8.11 -6.63
C LYS A 38 -7.46 -7.39 -5.47
N ALA A 39 -7.18 -8.09 -4.38
CA ALA A 39 -6.51 -7.54 -3.21
C ALA A 39 -5.01 -7.35 -3.46
N GLU A 40 -4.36 -8.27 -4.17
CA GLU A 40 -2.98 -8.13 -4.64
C GLU A 40 -2.83 -6.98 -5.63
N GLN A 41 -3.76 -6.81 -6.57
CA GLN A 41 -3.76 -5.65 -7.48
C GLN A 41 -3.88 -4.31 -6.75
N ARG A 42 -4.58 -4.27 -5.61
CA ARG A 42 -4.61 -3.07 -4.75
C ARG A 42 -3.27 -2.88 -4.05
N LEU A 43 -2.66 -3.95 -3.57
CA LEU A 43 -1.35 -3.94 -2.94
C LEU A 43 -0.27 -3.38 -3.89
N GLU A 44 -0.24 -3.86 -5.13
CA GLU A 44 0.69 -3.38 -6.17
C GLU A 44 0.55 -1.87 -6.44
N LYS A 45 -0.69 -1.37 -6.49
CA LYS A 45 -0.94 0.08 -6.64
C LYS A 45 -0.40 0.88 -5.46
N MET A 46 -0.54 0.37 -4.23
CA MET A 46 0.04 1.02 -3.05
C MET A 46 1.57 1.05 -3.13
N GLU A 47 2.22 0.00 -3.65
CA GLU A 47 3.68 -0.04 -3.83
C GLU A 47 4.16 0.98 -4.86
N GLN A 48 3.43 1.13 -5.96
CA GLN A 48 3.69 2.16 -6.96
C GLN A 48 3.56 3.56 -6.33
N GLN A 49 2.50 3.82 -5.58
CA GLN A 49 2.30 5.09 -4.88
C GLN A 49 3.39 5.37 -3.83
N LEU A 50 3.80 4.37 -3.04
CA LEU A 50 4.91 4.50 -2.11
C LEU A 50 6.21 4.84 -2.82
N SER A 51 6.50 4.19 -3.96
CA SER A 51 7.68 4.49 -4.77
C SER A 51 7.68 5.93 -5.27
N GLU A 52 6.54 6.43 -5.76
CA GLU A 52 6.39 7.82 -6.20
C GLU A 52 6.58 8.82 -5.06
N LEU A 53 5.99 8.58 -3.89
CA LEU A 53 6.14 9.45 -2.73
C LEU A 53 7.59 9.48 -2.23
N ASN A 54 8.27 8.33 -2.20
CA ASN A 54 9.69 8.27 -1.82
C ASN A 54 10.58 9.02 -2.81
N LYS A 55 10.31 8.94 -4.12
CA LYS A 55 11.01 9.74 -5.13
C LYS A 55 10.81 11.23 -4.89
N LYS A 56 9.55 11.66 -4.72
CA LYS A 56 9.23 13.07 -4.40
C LYS A 56 9.92 13.55 -3.12
N LEU A 57 10.03 12.69 -2.10
CA LEU A 57 10.72 13.01 -0.85
C LEU A 57 12.24 13.16 -1.04
N ALA A 58 12.83 12.34 -1.91
CA ALA A 58 14.26 12.39 -2.22
C ALA A 58 14.63 13.59 -3.12
N ASP A 59 13.69 14.06 -3.94
CA ASP A 59 13.87 15.19 -4.86
C ASP A 59 13.63 16.57 -4.19
N LEU A 60 13.24 16.60 -2.91
CA LEU A 60 13.05 17.82 -2.09
C LEU A 60 14.35 18.30 -1.43
#